data_AF-A0A7C7CMY5-F1
#
_entry.id   AF-A0A7C7CMY5-F1
#
_cell.length_a   1.000
_cell.length_b   1.000
_cell.length_c   1.000
_cell.angle_alpha   90.00
_cell.angle_beta   90.00
_cell.angle_gamma   90.00
#
_symmetry.space_group_name_H-M   'P 1'
#
loop_
_entity.id
_entity.type
_entity.pdbx_description
1 polymer ?
#
loop_
_entity_poly.entity_id
_entity_poly.type
_entity_poly.pdbx_seq_one_letter_code
_entity_poly.pdbx_strand_id
1 'polypeptide(L)'
;MGKGKKNKNYFHNVAAGYFFNCLYYKKTNNPLALWSVYRLCREENIAIPEWVYEYFDKCADKLLTDNDLPGDKVAPLCSEALGFKSLGPGTPWKEVKKEIRKSKAHRAVKDAEKASPKNFRYEILEDAIKRLVDDFGPAFEETDTGTINRWIRDYEETFDPKEVKAVLDEMRELFPKV
;
A
#
# COMPACT_ATOMS: atom_id res chain seq x y z
N MET A 1 -28.09 -1.89 7.72
CA MET A 1 -27.02 -2.52 8.53
C MET A 1 -26.17 -1.42 9.12
N GLY A 2 -26.04 -1.38 10.44
CA GLY A 2 -25.63 -0.18 11.19
C GLY A 2 -24.18 0.24 10.93
N LYS A 3 -23.99 1.50 10.51
CA LYS A 3 -22.68 2.15 10.51
C LYS A 3 -22.29 2.41 11.98
N GLY A 4 -21.53 1.50 12.57
CA GLY A 4 -20.85 1.77 13.84
C GLY A 4 -20.05 3.08 13.72
N LYS A 5 -20.12 3.93 14.75
CA LYS A 5 -19.39 5.21 14.76
C LYS A 5 -17.89 4.93 14.54
N LYS A 6 -17.40 5.25 13.35
CA LYS A 6 -15.96 5.22 13.00
C LYS A 6 -15.23 6.19 13.94
N ASN A 7 -14.25 5.69 14.68
CA ASN A 7 -13.47 6.48 15.64
C ASN A 7 -12.27 7.16 14.94
N LYS A 8 -11.56 8.06 15.64
CA LYS A 8 -10.40 8.78 15.09
C LYS A 8 -9.30 7.84 14.56
N ASN A 9 -9.09 6.71 15.24
CA ASN A 9 -8.09 5.71 14.83
C ASN A 9 -8.46 5.03 13.50
N TYR A 10 -9.75 4.79 13.26
CA TYR A 10 -10.24 4.27 11.99
C TYR A 10 -9.89 5.20 10.83
N PHE A 11 -10.21 6.49 10.97
CA PHE A 11 -9.93 7.48 9.93
C PHE A 11 -8.42 7.64 9.69
N HIS A 12 -7.61 7.59 10.74
CA HIS A 12 -6.16 7.61 10.61
C HIS A 12 -5.63 6.40 9.83
N ASN A 13 -6.17 5.20 10.09
CA ASN A 13 -5.78 3.99 9.37
C ASN A 13 -6.20 4.01 7.90
N VAL A 14 -7.40 4.50 7.60
CA VAL A 14 -7.88 4.69 6.23
C VAL A 14 -6.99 5.69 5.48
N ALA A 15 -6.75 6.86 6.07
CA ALA A 15 -5.90 7.89 5.48
C ALA A 15 -4.47 7.36 5.23
N ALA A 16 -3.88 6.66 6.20
CA ALA A 16 -2.55 6.08 6.04
C ALA A 16 -2.52 4.96 4.98
N GLY A 17 -3.57 4.15 4.90
CA GLY A 17 -3.72 3.13 3.85
C GLY A 17 -3.82 3.75 2.47
N TYR A 18 -4.62 4.80 2.31
CA TYR A 18 -4.73 5.57 1.08
C TYR A 18 -3.36 6.15 0.67
N PHE A 19 -2.71 6.85 1.60
CA PHE A 19 -1.41 7.49 1.41
C PHE A 19 -0.36 6.50 0.88
N PHE A 20 -0.20 5.37 1.58
CA PHE A 20 0.76 4.34 1.21
C PHE A 20 0.51 3.80 -0.19
N ASN A 21 -0.75 3.46 -0.51
CA ASN A 21 -1.06 2.86 -1.80
C ASN A 21 -0.89 3.85 -2.97
N CYS A 22 -1.18 5.14 -2.76
CA CYS A 22 -0.95 6.17 -3.77
C CYS A 22 0.55 6.32 -4.09
N LEU A 23 1.39 6.46 -3.06
CA LEU A 23 2.83 6.55 -3.27
C LEU A 23 3.40 5.28 -3.89
N TYR A 24 2.96 4.12 -3.40
CA TYR A 24 3.45 2.85 -3.92
C TYR A 24 3.07 2.64 -5.39
N TYR A 25 1.86 3.06 -5.80
CA TYR A 25 1.46 3.05 -7.20
C TYR A 25 2.33 3.97 -8.05
N LYS A 26 2.50 5.25 -7.63
CA LYS A 26 3.31 6.24 -8.38
C LYS A 26 4.73 5.74 -8.65
N LYS A 27 5.34 5.04 -7.70
CA LYS A 27 6.68 4.48 -7.84
C LYS A 27 6.75 3.26 -8.74
N THR A 28 5.83 2.31 -8.55
CA THR A 28 6.00 0.95 -9.09
C THR A 28 5.06 0.62 -10.23
N ASN A 29 4.04 1.44 -10.46
CA ASN A 29 2.88 1.15 -11.30
C ASN A 29 2.22 -0.20 -10.95
N ASN A 30 2.37 -0.70 -9.72
CA ASN A 30 1.80 -1.97 -9.32
C ASN A 30 0.27 -1.84 -9.21
N PRO A 31 -0.51 -2.54 -10.05
CA PRO A 31 -1.95 -2.32 -10.13
C PRO A 31 -2.69 -2.61 -8.83
N LEU A 32 -2.19 -3.51 -7.97
CA LEU A 32 -2.85 -3.84 -6.71
C LEU A 32 -2.93 -2.66 -5.74
N ALA A 33 -1.96 -1.75 -5.82
CA ALA A 33 -1.97 -0.52 -5.03
C ALA A 33 -3.14 0.37 -5.45
N LEU A 34 -3.31 0.56 -6.76
CA LEU A 34 -4.43 1.29 -7.35
C LEU A 34 -5.78 0.66 -7.00
N TRP A 35 -5.91 -0.67 -7.17
CA TRP A 35 -7.14 -1.38 -6.79
C TRP A 35 -7.48 -1.20 -5.31
N SER A 36 -6.46 -1.11 -4.44
CA SER A 36 -6.64 -0.82 -3.03
C SER A 36 -7.12 0.61 -2.80
N VAL A 37 -6.58 1.60 -3.52
CA VAL A 37 -7.07 2.99 -3.49
C VAL A 37 -8.53 3.05 -3.94
N TYR A 38 -8.86 2.46 -5.09
CA TYR A 38 -10.21 2.42 -5.63
C TYR A 38 -11.20 1.81 -4.62
N ARG A 39 -10.87 0.63 -4.08
CA ARG A 39 -11.73 -0.06 -3.09
C ARG A 39 -11.95 0.80 -1.85
N LEU A 40 -10.88 1.37 -1.30
CA LEU A 40 -10.96 2.24 -0.12
C LEU A 40 -11.83 3.46 -0.41
N CYS A 41 -11.68 4.08 -1.58
CA CYS A 41 -12.51 5.22 -1.95
C CYS A 41 -14.00 4.88 -1.99
N ARG A 42 -14.33 3.71 -2.57
CA ARG A 42 -15.70 3.20 -2.64
C ARG A 42 -16.28 2.84 -1.26
N GLU A 43 -15.50 2.18 -0.41
CA GLU A 43 -15.92 1.77 0.94
C GLU A 43 -16.16 2.98 1.86
N GLU A 44 -15.34 4.02 1.70
CA GLU A 44 -15.41 5.25 2.50
C GLU A 44 -16.32 6.32 1.90
N ASN A 45 -16.82 6.11 0.68
CA ASN A 45 -17.62 7.07 -0.07
C ASN A 45 -16.91 8.43 -0.18
N ILE A 46 -15.63 8.40 -0.50
CA ILE A 46 -14.80 9.56 -0.85
C ILE A 46 -14.63 9.61 -2.37
N ALA A 47 -14.29 10.78 -2.89
CA ALA A 47 -14.05 10.95 -4.32
C ALA A 47 -12.87 10.07 -4.77
N ILE A 48 -13.04 9.42 -5.92
CA ILE A 48 -11.99 8.62 -6.54
C ILE A 48 -11.08 9.59 -7.32
N PRO A 49 -9.76 9.52 -7.16
CA PRO A 49 -8.85 10.38 -7.90
C PRO A 49 -8.91 10.17 -9.41
N GLU A 50 -8.70 11.25 -10.17
CA GLU A 50 -8.76 11.20 -11.64
C GLU A 50 -7.80 10.17 -12.25
N TRP A 51 -6.58 10.07 -11.71
CA TRP A 51 -5.58 9.11 -12.19
C TRP A 51 -6.02 7.63 -12.07
N VAL A 52 -6.97 7.33 -11.18
CA VAL A 52 -7.57 5.99 -11.06
C VAL A 52 -8.54 5.74 -12.22
N TYR A 53 -9.32 6.75 -12.62
CA TYR A 53 -10.18 6.67 -13.80
C TYR A 53 -9.35 6.53 -15.08
N GLU A 54 -8.29 7.31 -15.23
CA GLU A 54 -7.37 7.19 -16.37
C GLU A 54 -6.79 5.77 -16.52
N TYR A 55 -6.52 5.08 -15.40
CA TYR A 55 -6.10 3.69 -15.44
C TYR A 55 -7.21 2.76 -15.94
N PHE A 56 -8.45 2.94 -15.48
CA PHE A 56 -9.57 2.13 -15.94
C PHE A 56 -9.89 2.38 -17.41
N ASP A 57 -9.77 3.61 -17.89
CA ASP A 57 -9.92 3.95 -19.30
C ASP A 57 -8.86 3.23 -20.14
N LYS A 58 -7.58 3.26 -19.71
CA LYS A 58 -6.50 2.48 -20.36
C LYS A 58 -6.76 0.97 -20.34
N CYS A 59 -7.39 0.45 -19.28
CA CYS A 59 -7.78 -0.96 -19.23
C CYS A 59 -8.91 -1.24 -20.23
N ALA A 60 -9.92 -0.37 -20.29
CA ALA A 60 -11.06 -0.49 -21.19
C ALA A 60 -10.61 -0.44 -22.66
N ASP A 61 -9.74 0.51 -23.03
CA ASP A 61 -9.19 0.63 -24.39
C ASP A 61 -8.51 -0.66 -24.87
N LYS A 62 -7.85 -1.38 -23.96
CA LYS A 62 -7.18 -2.65 -24.26
C LYS A 62 -8.13 -3.84 -24.31
N LEU A 63 -9.22 -3.81 -23.53
CA LEU A 63 -10.18 -4.91 -23.43
C LEU A 63 -11.24 -4.83 -24.53
N LEU A 64 -11.66 -3.63 -24.90
CA LEU A 64 -12.70 -3.36 -25.88
C LEU A 64 -12.11 -3.33 -27.29
N THR A 65 -11.59 -4.47 -27.75
CA THR A 65 -11.09 -4.65 -29.11
C THR A 65 -12.16 -5.29 -29.98
N ASP A 66 -12.27 -4.88 -31.25
CA ASP A 66 -13.22 -5.45 -32.22
C ASP A 66 -12.83 -6.85 -32.73
N ASN A 67 -11.72 -7.41 -32.27
CA ASN A 67 -11.23 -8.71 -32.71
C ASN A 67 -11.87 -9.84 -31.91
N ASP A 68 -12.40 -10.84 -32.61
CA ASP A 68 -12.83 -12.10 -32.01
C ASP A 68 -11.57 -12.90 -31.61
N LEU A 69 -11.28 -12.92 -30.31
CA LEU A 69 -10.07 -13.54 -29.78
C LEU A 69 -10.32 -15.02 -29.46
N PRO A 70 -9.41 -15.92 -29.89
CA PRO A 70 -9.38 -17.29 -29.39
C PRO A 70 -9.39 -17.32 -27.85
N GLY A 71 -10.15 -18.25 -27.26
CA GLY A 71 -10.38 -18.30 -25.81
C GLY A 71 -9.11 -18.42 -24.96
N ASP A 72 -8.06 -19.05 -25.48
CA ASP A 72 -6.74 -19.17 -24.86
C ASP A 72 -5.97 -17.84 -24.78
N LYS A 73 -6.33 -16.85 -25.60
CA LYS A 73 -5.72 -15.50 -25.60
C LYS A 73 -6.45 -14.50 -24.72
N VAL A 74 -7.67 -14.81 -24.26
CA VAL A 74 -8.48 -13.92 -23.42
C VAL A 74 -7.82 -13.67 -22.06
N ALA A 75 -7.39 -14.72 -21.36
CA ALA A 75 -6.79 -14.57 -20.04
C ALA A 75 -5.45 -13.78 -20.07
N PRO A 76 -4.52 -14.04 -21.01
CA PRO A 76 -3.34 -13.20 -21.21
C PRO A 76 -3.67 -11.74 -21.52
N LEU A 77 -4.66 -11.47 -22.38
CA LEU A 77 -5.09 -10.09 -22.67
C LEU A 77 -5.60 -9.40 -21.41
N CYS A 78 -6.50 -10.04 -20.66
CA CYS A 78 -7.02 -9.46 -19.41
C CYS A 78 -5.90 -9.19 -18.40
N SER A 79 -4.96 -10.12 -18.26
CA SER A 79 -3.80 -9.95 -17.37
C SER A 79 -2.94 -8.75 -17.78
N GLU A 80 -2.72 -8.56 -19.08
CA GLU A 80 -1.96 -7.43 -19.61
C GLU A 80 -2.70 -6.10 -19.52
N ALA A 81 -3.99 -6.09 -19.86
CA ALA A 81 -4.83 -4.91 -19.79
C ALA A 81 -4.88 -4.34 -18.37
N LEU A 82 -5.03 -5.22 -17.39
CA LEU A 82 -5.07 -4.88 -15.97
C LEU A 82 -3.66 -4.65 -15.37
N GLY A 83 -2.58 -4.81 -16.15
CA GLY A 83 -1.21 -4.58 -15.69
C GLY A 83 -0.67 -5.66 -14.73
N PHE A 84 -1.28 -6.85 -14.69
CA PHE A 84 -0.83 -7.96 -13.85
C PHE A 84 0.29 -8.80 -14.46
N LYS A 85 0.67 -8.52 -15.72
CA LYS A 85 1.80 -9.15 -16.38
C LYS A 85 3.10 -8.79 -15.65
N SER A 86 3.78 -9.81 -15.12
CA SER A 86 5.10 -9.62 -14.52
C SER A 86 6.17 -9.43 -15.59
N LEU A 87 7.05 -8.43 -15.40
CA LEU A 87 8.25 -8.22 -16.22
C LEU A 87 9.48 -9.00 -15.71
N GLY A 88 9.37 -9.79 -14.62
CA GLY A 88 10.51 -10.48 -14.00
C GLY A 88 10.15 -11.67 -13.09
N PRO A 89 11.11 -12.21 -12.30
CA PRO A 89 10.87 -13.31 -11.37
C PRO A 89 10.12 -12.81 -10.13
N GLY A 90 8.83 -12.55 -10.28
CA GLY A 90 7.96 -12.02 -9.24
C GLY A 90 6.52 -11.93 -9.74
N THR A 91 5.57 -11.77 -8.83
CA THR A 91 4.18 -11.41 -9.18
C THR A 91 3.85 -10.10 -8.51
N PRO A 92 2.93 -9.28 -9.06
CA PRO A 92 2.50 -8.04 -8.43
C PRO A 92 2.11 -8.23 -6.96
N TRP A 93 1.47 -9.36 -6.62
CA TRP A 93 1.10 -9.74 -5.25
C TRP A 93 2.29 -9.97 -4.33
N LYS A 94 3.35 -10.64 -4.80
CA LYS A 94 4.54 -10.89 -4.00
C LYS A 94 5.25 -9.58 -3.68
N GLU A 95 5.34 -8.67 -4.64
CA GLU A 95 5.98 -7.36 -4.44
C GLU A 95 5.18 -6.47 -3.48
N VAL A 96 3.85 -6.38 -3.64
CA VAL A 96 3.00 -5.64 -2.70
C VAL A 96 3.12 -6.18 -1.27
N LYS A 97 3.14 -7.51 -1.10
CA LYS A 97 3.30 -8.12 0.22
C LYS A 97 4.63 -7.74 0.89
N LYS A 98 5.73 -7.69 0.15
CA LYS A 98 7.04 -7.24 0.67
C LYS A 98 6.97 -5.79 1.14
N GLU A 99 6.33 -4.93 0.35
CA GLU A 99 6.29 -3.49 0.62
C GLU A 99 5.33 -3.14 1.77
N ILE A 100 4.21 -3.85 1.89
CA ILE A 100 3.35 -3.78 3.08
C ILE A 100 4.12 -4.16 4.34
N ARG A 101 4.98 -5.19 4.29
CA ARG A 101 5.83 -5.57 5.44
C ARG A 101 6.77 -4.45 5.82
N LYS A 102 7.46 -3.84 4.85
CA LYS A 102 8.35 -2.69 5.11
C LYS A 102 7.59 -1.52 5.74
N SER A 103 6.41 -1.18 5.21
CA SER A 103 5.56 -0.11 5.75
C SER A 103 5.10 -0.38 7.18
N LYS A 104 4.62 -1.61 7.46
CA LYS A 104 4.21 -2.02 8.81
C LYS A 104 5.40 -2.02 9.77
N ALA A 105 6.57 -2.48 9.34
CA ALA A 105 7.79 -2.43 10.15
C ALA A 105 8.20 -1.00 10.51
N HIS A 106 8.18 -0.09 9.53
CA HIS A 106 8.43 1.33 9.78
C HIS A 106 7.43 1.92 10.80
N ARG A 107 6.13 1.63 10.66
CA ARG A 107 5.11 2.05 11.63
C ARG A 107 5.38 1.48 13.03
N ALA A 108 5.63 0.17 13.13
CA ALA A 108 5.87 -0.49 14.41
C ALA A 108 7.07 0.14 15.15
N VAL A 109 8.13 0.48 14.43
CA VAL A 109 9.27 1.20 14.99
C VAL A 109 8.91 2.61 15.42
N LYS A 110 8.17 3.38 14.63
CA LYS A 110 7.72 4.72 15.03
C LYS A 110 6.84 4.70 16.26
N ASP A 111 5.97 3.70 16.40
CA ASP A 111 5.12 3.52 17.57
C ASP A 111 5.92 3.10 18.81
N ALA A 112 6.94 2.25 18.64
CA ALA A 112 7.87 1.87 19.70
C ALA A 112 8.74 3.06 20.15
N GLU A 113 9.29 3.84 19.21
CA GLU A 113 10.02 5.09 19.47
C GLU A 113 9.18 6.07 20.29
N LYS A 114 7.89 6.19 19.95
CA LYS A 114 6.97 7.09 20.66
C LYS A 114 6.59 6.59 22.05
N ALA A 115 6.42 5.28 22.21
CA ALA A 115 6.10 4.68 23.50
C ALA A 115 7.28 4.75 24.48
N SER A 116 8.49 4.60 23.97
CA SER A 116 9.71 4.49 24.77
C SER A 116 10.87 5.33 24.19
N PRO A 117 10.75 6.67 24.18
CA PRO A 117 11.67 7.56 23.47
C PRO A 117 13.10 7.61 24.05
N LYS A 118 13.30 7.10 25.27
CA LYS A 118 14.62 7.04 25.95
C LYS A 118 15.32 5.70 25.79
N ASN A 119 14.66 4.71 25.19
CA ASN A 119 15.21 3.37 25.04
C ASN A 119 16.31 3.35 23.98
N PHE A 120 17.22 2.39 24.11
CA PHE A 120 18.24 2.17 23.09
C PHE A 120 17.58 1.68 21.80
N ARG A 121 18.22 1.97 20.66
CA ARG A 121 17.71 1.57 19.33
C ARG A 121 17.39 0.08 19.26
N TYR A 122 18.23 -0.75 19.87
CA TYR A 122 18.05 -2.19 19.92
C TYR A 122 16.74 -2.58 20.63
N GLU A 123 16.44 -1.99 21.79
CA GLU A 123 15.20 -2.26 22.56
C GLU A 123 13.95 -1.78 21.81
N ILE A 124 14.04 -0.65 21.09
CA ILE A 124 12.97 -0.16 20.20
C ILE A 124 12.66 -1.18 19.10
N LEU A 125 13.70 -1.79 18.52
CA LEU A 125 13.53 -2.79 17.47
C LEU A 125 12.94 -4.09 17.99
N GLU A 126 13.31 -4.52 19.21
CA GLU A 126 12.68 -5.68 19.85
C GLU A 126 11.18 -5.44 20.14
N ASP A 127 10.80 -4.25 20.61
CA ASP A 127 9.37 -3.90 20.79
C ASP A 127 8.63 -3.89 19.45
N ALA A 128 9.25 -3.35 18.40
CA ALA A 128 8.68 -3.37 17.06
C ALA A 128 8.50 -4.79 16.51
N ILE A 129 9.46 -5.70 16.74
CA ILE A 129 9.33 -7.12 16.35
C ILE A 129 8.11 -7.74 17.03
N LYS A 130 7.95 -7.57 18.34
CA LYS A 130 6.78 -8.10 19.08
C LYS A 130 5.46 -7.64 18.46
N ARG A 131 5.34 -6.35 18.13
CA ARG A 131 4.15 -5.80 17.45
C ARG A 131 3.94 -6.40 16.05
N LEU A 132 5.02 -6.71 15.33
CA LEU A 132 4.94 -7.35 14.02
C LEU A 132 4.56 -8.83 14.11
N VAL A 133 4.94 -9.53 15.18
CA VAL A 133 4.47 -10.89 15.47
C VAL A 133 2.96 -10.91 15.66
N ASP A 134 2.39 -9.94 16.40
CA ASP A 134 0.94 -9.82 16.54
C ASP A 134 0.23 -9.63 15.18
N ASP A 135 0.88 -8.90 14.28
CA ASP A 135 0.34 -8.51 12.96
C ASP A 135 0.49 -9.60 11.88
N PHE A 136 1.56 -10.39 11.93
CA PHE A 136 1.95 -11.33 10.87
C PHE A 136 2.05 -12.80 11.33
N GLY A 137 1.91 -13.05 12.63
CA GLY A 137 1.99 -14.36 13.25
C GLY A 137 3.39 -14.76 13.72
N PRO A 138 3.52 -15.93 14.38
CA PRO A 138 4.72 -16.38 15.09
C PRO A 138 5.94 -16.58 14.18
N ALA A 139 5.75 -16.79 12.88
CA ALA A 139 6.86 -16.88 11.92
C ALA A 139 7.71 -15.61 11.85
N PHE A 140 7.23 -14.49 12.39
CA PHE A 140 8.00 -13.25 12.50
C PHE A 140 8.94 -13.20 13.71
N GLU A 141 8.79 -14.09 14.70
CA GLU A 141 9.65 -14.14 15.91
C GLU A 141 11.12 -14.41 15.56
N GLU A 142 11.38 -15.12 14.48
CA GLU A 142 12.73 -15.41 13.98
C GLU A 142 13.37 -14.23 13.22
N THR A 143 12.63 -13.13 13.02
CA THR A 143 13.14 -11.95 12.30
C THR A 143 14.10 -11.15 13.17
N ASP A 144 15.33 -10.98 12.72
CA ASP A 144 16.34 -10.23 13.47
C ASP A 144 16.20 -8.70 13.31
N THR A 145 16.75 -7.96 14.27
CA THR A 145 16.72 -6.49 14.29
C THR A 145 17.45 -5.85 13.09
N GLY A 146 18.44 -6.54 12.50
CA GLY A 146 19.14 -6.11 11.29
C GLY A 146 18.25 -6.17 10.04
N THR A 147 17.43 -7.21 9.92
CA THR A 147 16.40 -7.31 8.85
C THR A 147 15.38 -6.18 8.96
N ILE A 148 14.88 -5.89 10.17
CA ILE A 148 13.95 -4.78 10.40
C ILE A 148 14.58 -3.43 10.04
N ASN A 149 15.81 -3.17 10.47
CA ASN A 149 16.53 -1.93 10.12
C ASN A 149 16.70 -1.77 8.61
N ARG A 150 17.03 -2.87 7.88
CA ARG A 150 17.14 -2.83 6.42
C ARG A 150 15.81 -2.42 5.79
N TRP A 151 14.71 -3.03 6.21
CA TRP A 151 13.39 -2.71 5.67
C TRP A 151 12.96 -1.27 5.93
N ILE A 152 13.30 -0.73 7.10
CA ILE A 152 13.03 0.68 7.44
C ILE A 152 13.80 1.60 6.52
N ARG A 153 15.10 1.35 6.36
CA ARG A 153 15.93 2.14 5.44
C ARG A 153 15.39 2.07 4.02
N ASP A 154 15.10 0.86 3.53
CA ASP A 154 14.53 0.67 2.20
C ASP A 154 13.20 1.42 2.04
N TYR A 155 12.37 1.50 3.09
CA TYR A 155 11.09 2.23 3.08
C TYR A 155 11.30 3.75 3.09
N GLU A 156 12.23 4.26 3.90
CA GLU A 156 12.53 5.69 3.99
C GLU A 156 13.19 6.21 2.71
N GLU A 157 14.07 5.41 2.09
CA GLU A 157 14.64 5.70 0.77
C GLU A 157 13.61 5.56 -0.36
N THR A 158 12.46 4.93 -0.10
CA THR A 158 11.52 4.57 -1.14
C THR A 158 10.71 5.73 -1.66
N PHE A 159 10.50 6.81 -0.88
CA PHE A 159 9.58 7.88 -1.25
C PHE A 159 10.28 9.24 -1.36
N ASP A 160 10.20 9.87 -2.53
CA ASP A 160 10.69 11.24 -2.75
C ASP A 160 9.83 12.23 -1.92
N PRO A 161 10.45 13.16 -1.15
CA PRO A 161 9.72 14.19 -0.41
C PRO A 161 8.71 15.00 -1.23
N LYS A 162 8.95 15.21 -2.54
CA LYS A 162 8.01 15.88 -3.45
C LYS A 162 6.78 15.03 -3.74
N GLU A 163 6.95 13.72 -3.94
CA GLU A 163 5.84 12.78 -4.16
C GLU A 163 4.99 12.67 -2.89
N VAL A 164 5.64 12.58 -1.73
CA VAL A 164 5.01 12.63 -0.41
C VAL A 164 4.14 13.86 -0.27
N LYS A 165 4.68 15.04 -0.59
CA LYS A 165 3.92 16.31 -0.51
C LYS A 165 2.70 16.29 -1.44
N ALA A 166 2.86 15.87 -2.69
CA ALA A 166 1.76 15.83 -3.65
C ALA A 166 0.61 14.92 -3.19
N VAL A 167 0.92 13.74 -2.63
CA VAL A 167 -0.11 12.84 -2.08
C VAL A 167 -0.75 13.42 -0.83
N LEU A 168 0.02 14.09 0.04
CA LEU A 168 -0.55 14.77 1.22
C LEU A 168 -1.53 15.89 0.85
N ASP A 169 -1.22 16.66 -0.19
CA ASP A 169 -2.10 17.74 -0.66
C ASP A 169 -3.39 17.16 -1.27
N GLU A 170 -3.30 16.12 -2.11
CA GLU A 170 -4.46 15.37 -2.62
C GLU A 170 -5.32 14.80 -1.48
N MET A 171 -4.70 14.24 -0.45
CA MET A 171 -5.41 13.73 0.71
C MET A 171 -6.13 14.80 1.52
N ARG A 172 -5.58 16.01 1.62
CA ARG A 172 -6.23 17.12 2.34
C ARG A 172 -7.53 17.53 1.66
N GLU A 173 -7.57 17.47 0.33
CA GLU A 173 -8.77 17.75 -0.46
C GLU A 173 -9.82 16.63 -0.30
N LEU A 174 -9.39 15.37 -0.30
CA LEU A 174 -10.27 14.20 -0.23
C LEU A 174 -10.75 13.87 1.19
N PHE A 175 -9.95 14.18 2.21
CA PHE A 175 -10.21 13.92 3.62
C PHE A 175 -10.18 15.22 4.46
N PRO A 176 -11.09 16.18 4.23
CA PRO A 176 -11.04 17.51 4.87
C PRO A 176 -11.30 17.51 6.40
N LYS A 177 -11.49 16.35 7.04
CA LYS A 177 -11.85 16.21 8.47
C LYS A 177 -10.98 15.23 9.27
N VAL A 178 -9.80 14.84 8.77
CA VAL A 178 -8.83 14.03 9.54
C VAL A 178 -7.89 14.92 10.33
#